data_AF-A0A4Q3H706-F1
#
_entry.id   AF-A0A4Q3H706-F1
#
_cell.length_a   1.000
_cell.length_b   1.000
_cell.length_c   1.000
_cell.angle_alpha   90.00
_cell.angle_beta   90.00
_cell.angle_gamma   90.00
#
_symmetry.space_group_name_H-M   'P 1'
#
loop_
_entity.id
_entity.type
_entity.pdbx_description
1 polymer ?
#
loop_
_entity_poly.entity_id
_entity_poly.type
_entity_poly.pdbx_seq_one_letter_code
_entity_poly.pdbx_strand_id
1 'polypeptide(L)'
;TKAIWSKDNRTAGYRLCGEETKAIRIECRVGGSDLNPYLAFAALIAAGIDGIEKKLKLEAPFEGDAYGAKKVREIPKTLRDATVALDKSKFLRDALGNDVIDHYVRAAQWEQEEYDRKITDWEVARGFERA
;
A
#
# COMPACT_ATOMS: atom_id res chain seq x y z
N THR A 1 4.08 -4.18 -5.05
CA THR A 1 3.61 -5.25 -4.15
C THR A 1 2.24 -5.74 -4.57
N LYS A 2 1.94 -7.03 -4.44
CA LYS A 2 0.62 -7.59 -4.77
C LYS A 2 -0.35 -7.37 -3.60
N ALA A 3 -1.55 -6.87 -3.89
CA ALA A 3 -2.62 -6.62 -2.90
C ALA A 3 -3.53 -7.85 -2.80
N ILE A 4 -2.95 -8.98 -2.41
CA ILE A 4 -3.61 -10.29 -2.25
C ILE A 4 -3.33 -10.84 -0.86
N TRP A 5 -4.18 -11.75 -0.41
CA TRP A 5 -3.98 -12.47 0.83
C TRP A 5 -3.67 -13.95 0.59
N SER A 6 -2.93 -14.58 1.50
CA SER A 6 -2.58 -16.00 1.44
C SER A 6 -2.32 -16.57 2.82
N LYS A 7 -2.49 -17.89 2.95
CA LYS A 7 -2.09 -18.65 4.14
C LYS A 7 -0.58 -18.83 4.16
N ASP A 8 0.05 -18.42 5.26
CA ASP A 8 1.49 -18.57 5.55
C ASP A 8 2.50 -18.20 4.42
N ASN A 9 2.11 -17.35 3.47
CA ASN A 9 2.92 -17.03 2.30
C ASN A 9 3.58 -15.66 2.42
N ARG A 10 4.92 -15.64 2.43
CA ARG A 10 5.72 -14.41 2.60
C ARG A 10 5.76 -13.52 1.35
N THR A 11 5.27 -14.02 0.22
CA THR A 11 5.24 -13.29 -1.06
C THR A 11 3.94 -12.49 -1.27
N ALA A 12 2.90 -12.78 -0.47
CA ALA A 12 1.64 -12.06 -0.47
C ALA A 12 1.72 -10.75 0.34
N GLY A 13 0.93 -9.74 -0.04
CA GLY A 13 0.84 -8.47 0.69
C GLY A 13 0.18 -8.61 2.06
N TYR A 14 -0.77 -9.56 2.19
CA TYR A 14 -1.40 -9.92 3.45
C TYR A 14 -1.21 -11.41 3.73
N ARG A 15 -0.65 -11.74 4.89
CA ARG A 15 -0.38 -13.13 5.27
C ARG A 15 -1.19 -13.52 6.49
N LEU A 16 -1.97 -14.59 6.37
CA LEU A 16 -2.61 -15.23 7.53
C LEU A 16 -1.57 -16.08 8.25
N CYS A 17 -1.33 -15.76 9.52
CA CYS A 17 -0.35 -16.41 10.38
C CYS A 17 -1.06 -17.15 11.52
N GLY A 18 -0.55 -18.32 11.90
CA GLY A 18 -1.03 -19.06 13.07
C GLY A 18 -2.49 -19.50 12.98
N GLU A 19 -2.92 -19.89 11.77
CA GLU A 19 -4.23 -20.50 11.57
C GLU A 19 -4.43 -21.65 12.58
N GLU A 20 -5.65 -21.81 13.11
CA GLU A 20 -6.00 -22.81 14.14
C GLU A 20 -5.30 -22.63 15.51
N THR A 21 -4.62 -21.50 15.74
CA THR A 21 -4.00 -21.19 17.04
C THR A 21 -4.59 -19.93 17.68
N LYS A 22 -4.32 -19.73 18.97
CA LYS A 22 -4.64 -18.47 19.68
C LYS A 22 -3.84 -17.26 19.17
N ALA A 23 -2.79 -17.49 18.37
CA ALA A 23 -1.95 -16.45 17.78
C ALA A 23 -2.37 -16.06 16.35
N ILE A 24 -3.59 -16.43 15.94
CA ILE A 24 -4.15 -16.11 14.63
C ILE A 24 -4.16 -14.60 14.39
N ARG A 25 -3.58 -14.16 13.27
CA ARG A 25 -3.52 -12.75 12.90
C ARG A 25 -3.27 -12.57 11.41
N ILE A 26 -3.64 -11.40 10.90
CA ILE A 26 -3.23 -10.93 9.57
C ILE A 26 -1.98 -10.08 9.71
N GLU A 27 -0.91 -10.47 9.02
CA GLU A 27 0.31 -9.70 8.85
C GLU A 27 0.20 -8.87 7.56
N CYS A 28 0.18 -7.53 7.68
CA CYS A 28 0.30 -6.62 6.54
C CYS A 28 1.77 -6.38 6.22
N ARG A 29 2.20 -6.75 5.01
CA ARG A 29 3.60 -6.68 4.55
C ARG A 29 3.82 -5.58 3.52
N VAL A 30 2.84 -4.69 3.35
CA VAL A 30 2.85 -3.64 2.32
C VAL A 30 3.71 -2.45 2.73
N GLY A 31 3.67 -2.06 4.01
CA GLY A 31 4.32 -0.85 4.52
C GLY A 31 5.81 -1.00 4.81
N GLY A 32 6.58 0.07 4.56
CA GLY A 32 7.97 0.22 4.99
C GLY A 32 8.10 0.91 6.35
N SER A 33 9.34 1.15 6.78
CA SER A 33 9.67 1.87 8.03
C SER A 33 9.50 3.39 7.96
N ASP A 34 9.24 3.89 6.75
CA ASP A 34 8.99 5.29 6.40
C ASP A 34 7.56 5.74 6.73
N LEU A 35 6.67 4.82 7.08
CA LEU A 35 5.28 5.14 7.42
C LEU A 35 5.15 5.80 8.79
N ASN A 36 4.19 6.74 8.89
CA ASN A 36 3.67 7.15 10.18
C ASN A 36 2.86 5.98 10.80
N PRO A 37 3.29 5.39 11.93
CA PRO A 37 2.66 4.20 12.48
C PRO A 37 1.21 4.43 12.90
N TYR A 38 0.87 5.64 13.35
CA TYR A 38 -0.49 5.98 13.77
C TYR A 38 -1.46 5.96 12.60
N LEU A 39 -1.08 6.57 11.47
CA LEU A 39 -1.91 6.57 10.25
C LEU A 39 -2.01 5.18 9.64
N ALA A 40 -0.91 4.42 9.64
CA ALA A 40 -0.89 3.07 9.14
C ALA A 40 -1.88 2.17 9.91
N PHE A 41 -1.85 2.21 11.25
CA PHE A 41 -2.79 1.45 12.06
C PHE A 41 -4.23 1.97 11.93
N ALA A 42 -4.44 3.28 11.91
CA ALA A 42 -5.78 3.86 11.73
C ALA A 42 -6.41 3.40 10.39
N ALA A 43 -5.66 3.44 9.29
CA ALA A 43 -6.14 2.99 7.99
C ALA A 43 -6.44 1.48 7.95
N LEU A 44 -5.59 0.65 8.56
CA LEU A 44 -5.80 -0.80 8.62
C LEU A 44 -7.02 -1.17 9.48
N ILE A 45 -7.19 -0.51 10.63
CA ILE A 45 -8.36 -0.73 11.51
C ILE A 45 -9.63 -0.29 10.81
N ALA A 46 -9.65 0.89 10.21
CA ALA A 46 -10.80 1.39 9.45
C ALA A 46 -11.19 0.44 8.31
N ALA A 47 -10.21 -0.06 7.55
CA ALA A 47 -10.47 -0.99 6.44
C ALA A 47 -11.03 -2.35 6.94
N GLY A 48 -10.53 -2.82 8.08
CA GLY A 48 -11.03 -4.03 8.73
C GLY A 48 -12.47 -3.88 9.21
N ILE A 49 -12.78 -2.77 9.89
CA ILE A 49 -14.13 -2.47 10.36
C ILE A 49 -15.09 -2.36 9.18
N ASP A 50 -14.74 -1.60 8.14
CA ASP A 50 -15.57 -1.43 6.94
C ASP A 50 -15.90 -2.77 6.25
N GLY A 51 -14.90 -3.64 6.15
CA GLY A 51 -15.08 -4.99 5.60
C GLY A 51 -16.04 -5.86 6.42
N ILE A 52 -15.97 -5.78 7.75
CA ILE A 52 -16.85 -6.51 8.68
C ILE A 52 -18.27 -5.97 8.61
N GLU A 53 -18.46 -4.65 8.75
CA GLU A 53 -19.76 -4.01 8.79
C GLU A 53 -20.54 -4.20 7.48
N LYS A 54 -19.85 -4.03 6.34
CA LYS A 54 -20.45 -4.22 5.01
C LYS A 54 -20.48 -5.68 4.57
N LYS A 55 -19.97 -6.61 5.39
CA LYS A 55 -19.89 -8.04 5.09
C LYS A 55 -19.28 -8.31 3.71
N LEU A 56 -18.17 -7.63 3.40
CA LEU A 56 -17.54 -7.74 2.11
C LEU A 56 -17.08 -9.17 1.85
N LYS A 57 -17.29 -9.65 0.61
CA LYS A 57 -16.84 -10.98 0.21
C LYS A 57 -15.31 -11.01 0.15
N LEU A 58 -14.70 -11.85 0.98
CA LEU A 58 -13.28 -12.16 0.88
C LEU A 58 -13.04 -13.06 -0.34
N GLU A 59 -12.04 -12.71 -1.15
CA GLU A 59 -11.59 -13.56 -2.25
C GLU A 59 -10.95 -14.86 -1.74
N ALA A 60 -10.84 -15.87 -2.60
CA ALA A 60 -10.11 -17.09 -2.23
C ALA A 60 -8.64 -16.76 -1.90
N PRO A 61 -8.00 -17.50 -0.96
CA PRO A 61 -6.59 -17.31 -0.68
C PRO A 61 -5.78 -17.55 -1.96
N PHE A 62 -4.78 -16.71 -2.18
CA PHE A 62 -3.83 -16.94 -3.27
C PHE A 62 -2.97 -18.18 -2.96
N GLU A 63 -2.70 -19.00 -3.97
CA GLU A 63 -1.86 -20.19 -3.87
C GLU A 63 -0.64 -20.05 -4.80
N GLY A 64 0.53 -20.51 -4.33
CA GLY A 64 1.79 -20.46 -5.08
C GLY A 64 2.62 -19.20 -4.83
N ASP A 65 3.59 -18.95 -5.73
CA ASP A 65 4.50 -17.81 -5.64
C ASP A 65 3.88 -16.54 -6.22
N ALA A 66 3.67 -15.52 -5.36
CA ALA A 66 3.09 -14.25 -5.78
C ALA A 66 4.02 -13.39 -6.64
N TYR A 67 5.33 -13.64 -6.64
CA TYR A 67 6.26 -12.89 -7.48
C TYR A 67 6.04 -13.19 -8.97
N GLY A 68 5.76 -14.45 -9.31
CA GLY A 68 5.42 -14.88 -10.68
C GLY A 68 3.98 -14.58 -11.10
N ALA A 69 3.12 -14.14 -10.18
CA ALA A 69 1.71 -13.97 -10.44
C ALA A 69 1.42 -12.82 -11.42
N LYS A 70 0.75 -13.15 -12.54
CA LYS A 70 0.27 -12.19 -13.53
C LYS A 70 -1.22 -11.91 -13.30
N LYS A 71 -1.68 -10.69 -13.60
CA LYS A 71 -3.09 -10.26 -13.49
C LYS A 71 -3.71 -10.30 -12.09
N VAL A 72 -2.89 -10.31 -11.04
CA VAL A 72 -3.36 -10.11 -9.66
C VAL A 72 -3.41 -8.63 -9.32
N ARG A 73 -4.27 -8.26 -8.36
CA ARG A 73 -4.39 -6.88 -7.88
C ARG A 73 -3.05 -6.38 -7.32
N GLU A 74 -2.65 -5.17 -7.71
CA GLU A 74 -1.42 -4.53 -7.26
C GLU A 74 -1.73 -3.21 -6.57
N ILE A 75 -0.85 -2.80 -5.64
CA ILE A 75 -0.84 -1.44 -5.12
C ILE A 75 -0.13 -0.50 -6.12
N PRO A 76 -0.36 0.82 -6.02
CA PRO A 76 0.42 1.81 -6.76
C PRO A 76 1.93 1.59 -6.64
N LYS A 77 2.67 1.82 -7.74
CA LYS A 77 4.12 1.58 -7.82
C LYS A 77 4.97 2.82 -7.56
N THR A 78 4.33 3.98 -7.55
CA THR A 78 4.98 5.28 -7.40
C THR A 78 4.22 6.10 -6.37
N LEU A 79 4.90 7.05 -5.73
CA LEU A 79 4.28 8.02 -4.84
C LEU A 79 3.18 8.80 -5.58
N ARG A 80 3.43 9.18 -6.84
CA ARG A 80 2.47 9.86 -7.70
C ARG A 80 1.17 9.08 -7.87
N ASP A 81 1.25 7.80 -8.22
CA ASP A 81 0.06 6.94 -8.38
C ASP A 81 -0.65 6.70 -7.04
N ALA A 82 0.11 6.54 -5.96
CA ALA A 82 -0.43 6.39 -4.61
C ALA A 82 -1.19 7.63 -4.14
N THR A 83 -0.66 8.81 -4.45
CA THR A 83 -1.28 10.11 -4.15
C THR A 83 -2.61 10.26 -4.88
N VAL A 84 -2.65 9.92 -6.18
CA VAL A 84 -3.90 9.95 -6.96
C VAL A 84 -4.93 8.96 -6.42
N ALA A 85 -4.50 7.77 -6.00
CA ALA A 85 -5.38 6.78 -5.40
C ALA A 85 -5.94 7.24 -4.04
N LEU A 86 -5.08 7.85 -3.21
CA LEU A 86 -5.47 8.41 -1.92
C LEU A 86 -6.50 9.53 -2.09
N ASP A 87 -6.24 10.49 -2.97
CA ASP A 87 -7.11 11.64 -3.24
C ASP A 87 -8.52 11.23 -3.68
N LYS A 88 -8.60 10.19 -4.52
CA LYS A 88 -9.87 9.63 -5.02
C LYS A 88 -10.56 8.68 -4.04
N SER A 89 -9.96 8.38 -2.90
CA SER A 89 -10.49 7.39 -1.96
C SER A 89 -11.62 7.96 -1.12
N LYS A 90 -12.87 7.76 -1.57
CA LYS A 90 -14.05 8.08 -0.76
C LYS A 90 -14.01 7.36 0.60
N PHE A 91 -13.61 6.10 0.61
CA PHE A 91 -13.49 5.31 1.83
C PHE A 91 -12.56 5.97 2.87
N LEU A 92 -11.35 6.37 2.47
CA LEU A 92 -10.41 6.97 3.42
C LEU A 92 -10.84 8.37 3.85
N ARG A 93 -11.54 9.11 2.98
CA ARG A 93 -12.16 10.40 3.33
C ARG A 93 -13.27 10.23 4.37
N ASP A 94 -14.13 9.23 4.20
CA ASP A 94 -15.18 8.90 5.17
C ASP A 94 -14.58 8.44 6.52
N ALA A 95 -13.48 7.69 6.48
CA ALA A 95 -12.85 7.12 7.68
C ALA A 95 -11.96 8.10 8.46
N LEU A 96 -11.19 8.96 7.78
CA LEU A 96 -10.18 9.83 8.40
C LEU A 96 -10.52 11.33 8.32
N GLY A 97 -11.53 11.70 7.52
CA GLY A 97 -11.93 13.08 7.29
C GLY A 97 -11.21 13.74 6.10
N ASN A 98 -11.90 14.66 5.43
CA ASN A 98 -11.39 15.34 4.24
C ASN A 98 -10.11 16.12 4.53
N ASP A 99 -10.06 16.90 5.62
CA ASP A 99 -8.90 17.73 5.95
C ASP A 99 -7.62 16.90 6.14
N VAL A 100 -7.73 15.71 6.74
CA VAL A 100 -6.60 14.78 6.91
C VAL A 100 -6.13 14.27 5.56
N ILE A 101 -7.05 13.80 4.73
CA ILE A 101 -6.71 13.29 3.39
C ILE A 101 -6.09 14.38 2.53
N ASP A 102 -6.69 15.57 2.49
CA ASP A 102 -6.21 16.70 1.69
C ASP A 102 -4.82 17.15 2.14
N HIS A 103 -4.55 17.17 3.45
CA HIS A 103 -3.22 17.47 3.98
C HIS A 103 -2.16 16.48 3.49
N TYR A 104 -2.41 15.17 3.61
CA TYR A 104 -1.45 14.15 3.20
C TYR A 104 -1.31 14.03 1.68
N VAL A 105 -2.39 14.28 0.92
CA VAL A 105 -2.31 14.40 -0.55
C VAL A 105 -1.39 15.57 -0.91
N ARG A 106 -1.56 16.75 -0.29
CA ARG A 106 -0.70 17.90 -0.58
C ARG A 106 0.76 17.62 -0.20
N ALA A 107 1.00 16.99 0.96
CA ALA A 107 2.35 16.64 1.41
C ALA A 107 3.05 15.71 0.41
N ALA A 108 2.36 14.67 -0.07
CA ALA A 108 2.90 13.73 -1.05
C ALA A 108 3.14 14.39 -2.43
N GLN A 109 2.25 15.31 -2.86
CA GLN A 109 2.47 16.12 -4.06
C GLN A 109 3.72 16.98 -3.95
N TRP A 110 3.91 17.63 -2.79
CA TRP A 110 5.09 18.48 -2.57
C TRP A 110 6.38 17.66 -2.60
N GLU A 111 6.41 16.49 -1.94
CA GLU A 111 7.56 15.59 -1.97
C GLU A 111 7.88 15.16 -3.42
N GLN A 112 6.86 14.82 -4.20
CA GLN A 112 7.03 14.46 -5.60
C GLN A 112 7.52 15.64 -6.46
N GLU A 113 6.99 16.85 -6.24
CA GLU A 113 7.43 18.09 -6.92
C GLU A 113 8.91 18.36 -6.66
N GLU A 114 9.37 18.18 -5.41
CA GLU A 114 10.78 18.37 -5.06
C GLU A 114 11.68 17.29 -5.65
N TYR A 115 11.22 16.03 -5.68
CA TYR A 115 11.93 14.94 -6.35
C TYR A 115 12.13 15.23 -7.85
N ASP A 116 11.07 15.66 -8.55
CA ASP A 116 11.10 15.91 -10.00
C ASP A 116 12.06 17.05 -10.40
N ARG A 117 12.41 17.94 -9.48
CA ARG A 117 13.35 19.06 -9.72
C ARG A 117 14.82 18.64 -9.60
N LYS A 118 15.11 17.45 -9.11
CA LYS A 118 16.48 16.96 -8.91
C LYS A 118 16.94 16.18 -10.14
N ILE A 119 18.21 16.37 -10.48
CA ILE A 119 18.93 15.45 -11.37
C ILE A 119 19.66 14.46 -10.46
N THR A 120 19.33 13.18 -10.59
CA THR A 120 19.91 12.10 -9.79
C THR A 120 21.26 11.66 -10.36
N ASP A 121 22.11 11.07 -9.52
CA ASP A 121 23.40 10.53 -9.95
C ASP A 121 23.25 9.47 -11.06
N TRP A 122 22.15 8.70 -11.05
CA TRP A 122 21.83 7.75 -12.12
C TRP A 122 21.61 8.46 -13.47
N GLU A 123 20.92 9.60 -13.47
CA GLU A 123 20.69 10.40 -14.68
C GLU A 123 21.98 11.04 -15.19
N VAL A 124 22.82 11.53 -14.28
CA VAL A 124 24.17 12.06 -14.61
C VAL A 124 25.02 10.96 -15.25
N ALA A 125 25.17 9.80 -14.59
CA ALA A 125 25.97 8.68 -15.09
C ALA A 125 25.46 8.20 -16.47
N ARG A 126 24.14 8.01 -16.62
CA ARG A 126 23.55 7.63 -17.91
C ARG A 126 23.78 8.67 -19.00
N GLY A 127 23.75 9.96 -18.66
CA GLY A 127 23.88 11.06 -19.59
C GLY A 127 25.31 11.34 -20.05
N PHE A 128 26.30 11.15 -19.16
CA PHE A 128 27.70 11.51 -19.42
C PHE A 128 28.62 10.31 -19.75
N GLU A 129 28.33 9.08 -19.29
CA GLU A 129 29.17 7.90 -19.60
C GLU A 129 28.77 7.16 -20.90
N ARG A 130 27.72 7.63 -21.59
CA ARG A 130 27.30 7.12 -22.91
C ARG A 130 27.59 8.10 -24.07
N ALA A 131 28.39 9.14 -23.82
CA ALA A 131 28.91 10.05 -24.84
C ALA A 131 30.31 9.63 -25.29
#